data_AF-A0A9E4GTJ1-F1
#
_entry.id   AF-A0A9E4GTJ1-F1
#
_cell.length_a   1.000
_cell.length_b   1.000
_cell.length_c   1.000
_cell.angle_alpha   90.00
_cell.angle_beta   90.00
_cell.angle_gamma   90.00
#
_symmetry.space_group_name_H-M   'P 1'
#
loop_
_entity.id
_entity.type
_entity.pdbx_description
1 polymer ?
#
loop_
_entity_poly.entity_id
_entity_poly.type
_entity_poly.pdbx_seq_one_letter_code
_entity_poly.pdbx_strand_id
1 'polypeptide(L)'
;MPRRVAIIGAGVSGLGVAWALYQHPDRFDFRLFEAQAQVGGNAVTADMPQNDGTSIPFDISVTACIPSVYHHILLFMQQHGIELVDTRFSYSVKYRGGVYAHDFDSDIRSQLQPEIEKFQKLLRRLKWFGRLNRSRSRLLNALNPFNYVSMSTVLNFGGFSGDFRYKILKPMFVNFLMATNVFDMPAS
;
A
#
# COMPACT_ATOMS: atom_id res chain seq x y z
N MET A 1 -35.47 19.92 9.41
CA MET A 1 -35.52 18.63 8.69
C MET A 1 -34.10 18.16 8.44
N PRO A 2 -33.79 16.87 8.60
CA PRO A 2 -32.45 16.33 8.33
C PRO A 2 -32.02 16.59 6.88
N ARG A 3 -30.72 16.81 6.65
CA ARG A 3 -30.18 17.01 5.31
C ARG A 3 -30.13 15.67 4.59
N ARG A 4 -30.75 15.60 3.42
CA ARG A 4 -30.74 14.39 2.58
C ARG A 4 -29.43 14.26 1.81
N VAL A 5 -28.79 13.10 1.89
CA VAL A 5 -27.49 12.82 1.26
C VAL A 5 -27.57 11.52 0.46
N ALA A 6 -27.12 11.54 -0.79
CA ALA A 6 -26.92 10.34 -1.59
C ALA A 6 -25.42 10.00 -1.64
N ILE A 7 -25.07 8.77 -1.28
CA ILE A 7 -23.71 8.23 -1.35
C ILE A 7 -23.68 7.24 -2.51
N ILE A 8 -22.83 7.50 -3.51
CA ILE A 8 -22.68 6.63 -4.69
C ILE A 8 -21.37 5.85 -4.55
N GLY A 9 -21.49 4.53 -4.43
CA GLY A 9 -20.41 3.59 -4.17
C GLY A 9 -20.30 3.21 -2.68
N ALA A 10 -20.23 1.91 -2.41
CA ALA A 10 -20.11 1.30 -1.10
C ALA A 10 -18.72 0.66 -0.88
N GLY A 11 -17.68 1.23 -1.49
CA GLY A 11 -16.31 0.96 -1.09
C GLY A 11 -15.96 1.58 0.27
N VAL A 12 -14.72 1.40 0.73
CA VAL A 12 -14.24 1.90 2.03
C VAL A 12 -14.53 3.39 2.28
N SER A 13 -14.42 4.24 1.25
CA SER A 13 -14.70 5.67 1.36
C SER A 13 -16.20 5.96 1.56
N GLY A 14 -17.06 5.34 0.76
CA GLY A 14 -18.51 5.51 0.85
C GLY A 14 -19.08 4.96 2.16
N LEU A 15 -18.61 3.78 2.58
CA LEU A 15 -18.96 3.19 3.88
C LEU A 15 -18.46 4.05 5.04
N GLY A 16 -17.26 4.64 4.93
CA GLY A 16 -16.75 5.58 5.93
C GLY A 16 -17.64 6.82 6.07
N VAL A 17 -18.13 7.38 4.96
CA VAL A 17 -19.10 8.48 4.98
C VAL A 17 -20.42 8.03 5.60
N ALA A 18 -20.96 6.89 5.16
CA ALA A 18 -22.22 6.35 5.68
C ALA A 18 -22.15 6.14 7.19
N TRP A 19 -21.06 5.55 7.68
CA TRP A 19 -20.81 5.35 9.11
C TRP A 19 -20.76 6.68 9.88
N ALA A 20 -20.06 7.68 9.36
CA ALA A 20 -19.97 8.99 10.01
C ALA A 20 -21.32 9.74 10.05
N LEU A 21 -22.12 9.67 8.98
CA LEU A 21 -23.46 10.28 8.94
C LEU A 21 -24.44 9.54 9.84
N TYR A 22 -24.32 8.22 9.95
CA TYR A 22 -25.14 7.38 10.81
C TYR A 22 -25.05 7.76 12.30
N GLN A 23 -23.91 8.34 12.73
CA GLN A 23 -23.75 8.85 14.10
C GLN A 23 -24.56 10.13 14.41
N HIS A 24 -25.18 10.75 13.39
CA HIS A 24 -25.92 12.02 13.52
C HIS A 24 -27.28 11.97 12.79
N PRO A 25 -28.19 11.06 13.18
CA PRO A 25 -29.45 10.82 12.48
C PRO A 25 -30.44 12.00 12.57
N ASP A 26 -30.28 12.88 13.55
CA ASP A 26 -31.03 14.13 13.69
C ASP A 26 -30.66 15.17 12.63
N ARG A 27 -29.44 15.08 12.09
CA ARG A 27 -28.87 16.03 11.12
C ARG A 27 -28.88 15.51 9.70
N PHE A 28 -28.82 14.19 9.51
CA PHE A 28 -28.66 13.58 8.19
C PHE A 28 -29.62 12.42 7.95
N ASP A 29 -30.15 12.38 6.74
CA ASP A 29 -30.88 11.25 6.17
C ASP A 29 -30.13 10.81 4.90
N PHE A 30 -29.53 9.62 4.90
CA PHE A 30 -28.69 9.18 3.79
C PHE A 30 -29.22 7.93 3.10
N ARG A 31 -28.96 7.85 1.80
CA ARG A 31 -29.11 6.62 1.01
C ARG A 31 -27.79 6.29 0.35
N LEU A 32 -27.37 5.04 0.46
CA LEU A 32 -26.17 4.52 -0.17
C LEU A 32 -26.55 3.60 -1.33
N PHE A 33 -25.91 3.83 -2.47
CA PHE A 33 -26.16 3.11 -3.72
C PHE A 33 -24.87 2.40 -4.12
N GLU A 34 -24.95 1.09 -4.32
CA GLU A 34 -23.86 0.25 -4.81
C GLU A 34 -24.32 -0.45 -6.09
N ALA A 35 -23.42 -0.57 -7.06
CA ALA A 35 -23.70 -1.25 -8.31
C ALA A 35 -23.64 -2.78 -8.13
N GLN A 36 -22.79 -3.26 -7.23
CA GLN A 36 -22.64 -4.68 -6.90
C GLN A 36 -23.67 -5.16 -5.88
N ALA A 37 -23.86 -6.48 -5.80
CA ALA A 37 -24.74 -7.10 -4.81
C ALA A 37 -24.17 -7.07 -3.38
N GLN A 38 -22.90 -6.71 -3.23
CA GLN A 38 -22.18 -6.68 -1.96
C GLN A 38 -21.49 -5.33 -1.77
N VAL A 39 -21.36 -4.91 -0.52
CA VAL A 39 -20.58 -3.72 -0.12
C VAL A 39 -19.13 -4.10 0.14
N GLY A 40 -18.23 -3.11 0.15
CA GLY A 40 -16.79 -3.29 0.43
C GLY A 40 -15.89 -2.89 -0.74
N GLY A 41 -16.42 -2.89 -1.97
CA GLY A 41 -15.65 -2.57 -3.17
C GLY A 41 -14.55 -3.60 -3.40
N ASN A 42 -13.29 -3.17 -3.38
CA ASN A 42 -12.15 -4.10 -3.54
C ASN A 42 -11.92 -4.99 -2.31
N ALA A 43 -12.40 -4.59 -1.12
CA ALA A 43 -12.30 -5.42 0.08
C ALA A 43 -13.28 -6.60 -0.01
N VAL A 44 -12.83 -7.69 -0.65
CA VAL A 44 -13.61 -8.89 -0.90
C VAL A 44 -12.94 -10.08 -0.24
N THR A 45 -13.70 -10.78 0.59
CA THR A 45 -13.34 -12.06 1.19
C THR A 45 -14.18 -13.15 0.52
N ALA A 46 -13.53 -14.20 0.02
CA ALA A 46 -14.20 -15.36 -0.55
C ALA A 46 -14.02 -16.58 0.35
N ASP A 47 -15.04 -17.42 0.42
CA ASP A 47 -14.98 -18.69 1.15
C ASP A 47 -14.30 -19.78 0.31
N MET A 48 -13.12 -20.22 0.73
CA MET A 48 -12.37 -21.28 0.07
C MET A 48 -12.80 -22.65 0.65
N PRO A 49 -13.46 -23.51 -0.14
CA PRO A 49 -13.95 -24.80 0.35
C PRO A 49 -12.79 -25.74 0.69
N GLN A 50 -12.95 -26.50 1.77
CA GLN A 50 -12.00 -27.51 2.24
C GLN A 50 -12.53 -28.93 1.99
N ASN A 51 -11.62 -29.92 2.01
CA ASN A 51 -11.96 -31.32 1.76
C ASN A 51 -12.87 -31.94 2.83
N ASP A 52 -12.89 -31.38 4.04
CA ASP A 52 -13.72 -31.82 5.17
C ASP A 52 -15.12 -31.16 5.19
N GLY A 53 -15.44 -30.36 4.15
CA GLY A 53 -16.72 -29.65 4.04
C GLY A 53 -16.76 -28.29 4.76
N THR A 54 -15.67 -27.87 5.41
CA THR A 54 -15.54 -26.51 5.96
C THR A 54 -15.15 -25.49 4.88
N SER A 55 -15.19 -24.20 5.23
CA SER A 55 -14.64 -23.12 4.40
C SER A 55 -13.66 -22.26 5.19
N ILE A 56 -12.65 -21.74 4.49
CA ILE A 56 -11.69 -20.78 5.04
C ILE A 56 -11.90 -19.44 4.32
N PRO A 57 -12.13 -18.33 5.05
CA PRO A 57 -12.22 -17.02 4.44
C PRO A 57 -10.85 -16.61 3.86
N PHE A 58 -10.85 -16.14 2.61
CA PHE A 58 -9.66 -15.73 1.89
C PHE A 58 -9.86 -14.37 1.25
N ASP A 59 -9.06 -13.39 1.66
CA ASP A 59 -9.10 -12.03 1.12
C ASP A 59 -8.42 -11.98 -0.26
N ILE A 60 -9.14 -11.46 -1.26
CA ILE A 60 -8.68 -11.51 -2.66
C ILE A 60 -7.74 -10.34 -2.99
N SER A 61 -7.99 -9.14 -2.47
CA SER A 61 -7.19 -7.97 -2.86
C SER A 61 -6.75 -7.05 -1.72
N VAL A 62 -7.63 -6.73 -0.77
CA VAL A 62 -7.26 -5.93 0.42
C VAL A 62 -6.94 -6.89 1.56
N THR A 63 -5.68 -7.30 1.63
CA THR A 63 -5.25 -8.39 2.52
C THR A 63 -4.43 -7.90 3.73
N ALA A 64 -3.97 -6.65 3.72
CA ALA A 64 -3.17 -6.11 4.81
C ALA A 64 -3.32 -4.60 5.01
N CYS A 65 -3.11 -4.19 6.26
CA CYS A 65 -2.99 -2.79 6.63
C CYS A 65 -1.63 -2.54 7.31
N ILE A 66 -0.99 -1.42 6.96
CA ILE A 66 0.27 -0.99 7.59
C ILE A 66 -0.07 -0.06 8.76
N PRO A 67 0.24 -0.42 10.01
CA PRO A 67 -0.23 0.35 11.17
C PRO A 67 0.19 1.84 11.17
N SER A 68 1.37 2.14 10.63
CA SER A 68 1.89 3.51 10.52
C SER A 68 1.22 4.39 9.46
N VAL A 69 0.33 3.81 8.65
CA VAL A 69 -0.36 4.49 7.55
C VAL A 69 -1.87 4.52 7.80
N TYR A 70 -2.47 3.41 8.24
CA TYR A 70 -3.92 3.20 8.29
C TYR A 70 -4.57 3.51 9.64
N HIS A 71 -4.21 4.63 10.27
CA HIS A 71 -4.63 4.98 11.64
C HIS A 71 -6.14 4.87 11.90
N HIS A 72 -6.98 5.36 10.99
CA HIS A 72 -8.44 5.32 11.17
C HIS A 72 -9.02 3.89 11.09
N ILE A 73 -8.47 3.04 10.23
CA ILE A 73 -8.92 1.64 10.13
C ILE A 73 -8.55 0.89 11.41
N LEU A 74 -7.34 1.12 11.95
CA LEU A 74 -6.93 0.52 13.21
C LEU A 74 -7.85 0.90 14.37
N LEU A 75 -8.20 2.19 14.47
CA LEU A 75 -9.13 2.66 15.50
C LEU A 75 -10.51 2.02 15.35
N PHE A 76 -11.00 1.93 14.12
CA PHE A 76 -12.28 1.27 13.82
C PHE A 76 -12.24 -0.22 14.23
N MET A 77 -11.19 -0.95 13.84
CA MET A 77 -11.01 -2.35 14.22
C MET A 77 -10.96 -2.53 15.75
N GLN A 78 -10.20 -1.68 16.44
CA GLN A 78 -10.12 -1.70 17.90
C GLN A 78 -11.47 -1.43 18.57
N GLN A 79 -12.24 -0.44 18.07
CA GLN A 79 -13.57 -0.12 18.58
C GLN A 79 -14.57 -1.27 18.43
N HIS A 80 -14.37 -2.12 17.43
CA HIS A 80 -15.24 -3.27 17.14
C HIS A 80 -14.64 -4.61 17.59
N GLY A 81 -13.54 -4.61 18.34
CA GLY A 81 -12.90 -5.84 18.85
C GLY A 81 -12.35 -6.75 17.75
N ILE A 82 -12.01 -6.19 16.58
CA ILE A 82 -11.41 -6.93 15.47
C ILE A 82 -9.91 -7.00 15.72
N GLU A 83 -9.41 -8.21 15.95
CA GLU A 83 -7.99 -8.46 16.19
C GLU A 83 -7.17 -8.41 14.90
N LEU A 84 -5.95 -7.90 15.01
CA LEU A 84 -4.98 -7.90 13.92
C LEU A 84 -4.07 -9.12 14.03
N VAL A 85 -3.86 -9.79 12.91
CA VAL A 85 -2.90 -10.88 12.79
C VAL A 85 -1.59 -10.32 12.26
N ASP A 86 -0.53 -10.44 13.06
CA ASP A 86 0.80 -10.03 12.61
C ASP A 86 1.24 -10.88 11.41
N THR A 87 1.54 -10.20 10.30
CA THR A 87 1.79 -10.84 9.01
C THR A 87 3.10 -10.33 8.45
N ARG A 88 4.05 -11.24 8.26
CA ARG A 88 5.32 -10.92 7.62
C ARG A 88 5.18 -10.98 6.10
N PHE A 89 5.25 -9.81 5.47
CA PHE A 89 5.32 -9.72 4.01
C PHE A 89 6.71 -10.09 3.49
N SER A 90 6.82 -11.30 2.96
CA SER A 90 8.02 -11.77 2.25
C SER A 90 7.74 -11.82 0.76
N TYR A 91 8.72 -11.47 -0.07
CA TYR A 91 8.60 -11.61 -1.53
C TYR A 91 9.85 -12.25 -2.12
N SER A 92 9.65 -12.93 -3.24
CA SER A 92 10.73 -13.53 -4.02
C SER A 92 10.53 -13.29 -5.51
N VAL A 93 11.64 -13.19 -6.24
CA VAL A 93 11.67 -13.04 -7.69
C VAL A 93 12.49 -14.18 -8.26
N LYS A 94 11.93 -14.93 -9.22
CA LYS A 94 12.67 -15.89 -10.03
C LYS A 94 13.00 -15.26 -11.38
N TYR A 95 14.28 -15.22 -11.73
CA TYR A 95 14.74 -14.61 -12.97
C TYR A 95 15.81 -15.47 -13.64
N ARG A 96 15.50 -16.01 -14.83
CA ARG A 96 16.43 -16.81 -15.65
C ARG A 96 17.19 -17.90 -14.86
N GLY A 97 16.49 -18.59 -13.96
CA GLY A 97 17.07 -19.66 -13.14
C GLY A 97 17.64 -19.20 -11.79
N GLY A 98 17.90 -17.91 -11.61
CA GLY A 98 18.27 -17.33 -10.32
C GLY A 98 17.07 -16.91 -9.48
N VAL A 99 17.28 -16.77 -8.18
CA VAL A 99 16.27 -16.38 -7.19
C VAL A 99 16.77 -15.17 -6.39
N TYR A 100 15.88 -14.21 -6.21
CA TYR A 100 15.97 -13.21 -5.16
C TYR A 100 14.91 -13.53 -4.12
N ALA A 101 15.27 -13.63 -2.86
CA ALA A 101 14.36 -13.71 -1.73
C ALA A 101 14.69 -12.59 -0.76
N HIS A 102 13.71 -11.76 -0.38
CA HIS A 102 13.97 -10.61 0.48
C HIS A 102 14.47 -11.06 1.88
N ASP A 103 13.80 -12.04 2.46
CA ASP A 103 13.99 -12.47 3.84
C ASP A 103 14.97 -13.64 4.00
N PHE A 104 15.47 -14.19 2.89
CA PHE A 104 16.31 -15.38 2.88
C PHE A 104 17.55 -15.18 2.01
N ASP A 105 18.59 -15.96 2.29
CA ASP A 105 19.76 -16.01 1.42
C ASP A 105 19.39 -16.60 0.07
N SER A 106 19.87 -15.95 -0.99
CA SER A 106 19.55 -16.29 -2.37
C SER A 106 20.63 -15.73 -3.31
N ASP A 107 20.80 -16.35 -4.46
CA ASP A 107 21.89 -16.06 -5.39
C ASP A 107 21.86 -14.61 -5.89
N ILE A 108 20.70 -14.09 -6.28
CA ILE A 108 20.57 -12.70 -6.74
C ILE A 108 20.81 -11.73 -5.58
N ARG A 109 20.37 -12.06 -4.35
CA ARG A 109 20.61 -11.22 -3.17
C ARG A 109 22.10 -11.13 -2.87
N SER A 110 22.83 -12.24 -2.87
CA SER A 110 24.28 -12.25 -2.65
C SER A 110 25.03 -11.48 -3.73
N GLN A 111 24.65 -11.65 -5.01
CA GLN A 111 25.28 -10.93 -6.13
C GLN A 111 25.07 -9.42 -6.06
N LEU A 112 23.87 -8.97 -5.65
CA LEU A 112 23.48 -7.56 -5.64
C LEU A 112 23.54 -6.93 -4.24
N GLN A 113 24.13 -7.62 -3.27
CA GLN A 113 24.23 -7.17 -1.87
C GLN A 113 24.79 -5.74 -1.73
N PRO A 114 25.87 -5.34 -2.44
CA PRO A 114 26.39 -3.97 -2.35
C PRO A 114 25.37 -2.92 -2.83
N GLU A 115 24.58 -3.23 -3.85
CA GLU A 115 23.55 -2.34 -4.38
C GLU A 115 22.34 -2.27 -3.43
N ILE A 116 21.96 -3.39 -2.80
CA ILE A 116 20.91 -3.41 -1.77
C ILE A 116 21.29 -2.46 -0.61
N GLU A 117 22.52 -2.55 -0.11
CA GLU A 117 22.99 -1.68 0.98
C GLU A 117 23.06 -0.20 0.57
N LYS A 118 23.51 0.06 -0.65
CA LYS A 118 23.51 1.41 -1.24
C LYS A 118 22.09 1.96 -1.34
N PHE A 119 21.13 1.13 -1.77
CA PHE A 119 19.73 1.51 -1.86
C PHE A 119 19.12 1.78 -0.49
N GLN A 120 19.42 0.97 0.52
CA GLN A 120 18.98 1.24 1.90
C GLN A 120 19.54 2.55 2.46
N LYS A 121 20.78 2.93 2.11
CA LYS A 121 21.35 4.26 2.44
C LYS A 121 20.59 5.37 1.72
N LEU A 122 20.24 5.18 0.44
CA LEU A 122 19.41 6.12 -0.33
C LEU A 122 18.03 6.29 0.30
N LEU A 123 17.32 5.20 0.62
CA LEU A 123 16.01 5.24 1.27
C LEU A 123 16.05 5.97 2.62
N ARG A 124 17.12 5.79 3.41
CA ARG A 124 17.30 6.55 4.66
C ARG A 124 17.44 8.05 4.41
N ARG A 125 18.17 8.45 3.35
CA ARG A 125 18.27 9.86 2.94
C ARG A 125 16.92 10.38 2.47
N LEU A 126 16.22 9.67 1.59
CA LEU A 126 14.87 10.03 1.12
C LEU A 126 13.90 10.20 2.29
N LYS A 127 13.90 9.28 3.25
CA LYS A 127 13.08 9.37 4.48
C LYS A 127 13.43 10.58 5.33
N TRP A 128 14.71 10.96 5.40
CA TRP A 128 15.14 12.17 6.11
C TRP A 128 14.62 13.43 5.41
N PHE A 129 14.76 13.55 4.08
CA PHE A 129 14.19 14.65 3.30
C PHE A 129 12.65 14.65 3.34
N GLY A 130 12.02 13.49 3.35
CA GLY A 130 10.57 13.33 3.50
C GLY A 130 10.03 13.83 4.84
N ARG A 131 10.87 14.07 5.87
CA ARG A 131 10.45 14.79 7.07
C ARG A 131 10.08 16.25 6.77
N LEU A 132 10.70 16.86 5.76
CA LEU A 132 10.35 18.20 5.29
C LEU A 132 8.93 18.21 4.72
N ASN A 133 8.55 17.14 4.00
CA ASN A 133 7.20 16.93 3.45
C ASN A 133 6.12 16.68 4.53
N ARG A 134 6.48 16.34 5.77
CA ARG A 134 5.52 16.21 6.89
C ARG A 134 5.08 17.56 7.45
N SER A 135 5.76 18.65 7.09
CA SER A 135 5.35 19.99 7.49
C SER A 135 4.15 20.44 6.66
N ARG A 136 3.17 21.11 7.29
CA ARG A 136 2.01 21.70 6.58
C ARG A 136 2.41 22.89 5.68
N SER A 137 3.66 23.33 5.74
CA SER A 137 4.17 24.45 4.95
C SER A 137 4.43 24.05 3.50
N ARG A 138 3.67 24.64 2.57
CA ARG A 138 3.88 24.50 1.11
C ARG A 138 5.30 24.87 0.70
N LEU A 139 5.93 25.81 1.42
CA LEU A 139 7.27 26.32 1.13
C LEU A 139 8.35 25.28 1.48
N LEU A 140 8.21 24.59 2.64
CA LEU A 140 9.12 23.51 3.02
C LEU A 140 8.97 22.27 2.12
N ASN A 141 7.75 22.00 1.65
CA ASN A 141 7.51 20.94 0.67
C ASN A 141 8.17 21.28 -0.68
N ALA A 142 8.09 22.53 -1.14
CA ALA A 142 8.73 22.97 -2.37
C ALA A 142 10.26 22.88 -2.32
N LEU A 143 10.87 22.90 -1.13
CA LEU A 143 12.31 22.78 -0.96
C LEU A 143 12.82 21.33 -1.03
N ASN A 144 11.94 20.32 -1.08
CA ASN A 144 12.37 18.94 -1.25
C ASN A 144 12.65 18.65 -2.75
N PRO A 145 13.92 18.49 -3.17
CA PRO A 145 14.26 18.29 -4.57
C PRO A 145 13.69 16.96 -5.13
N PHE A 146 13.45 15.97 -4.26
CA PHE A 146 12.92 14.66 -4.65
C PHE A 146 11.47 14.69 -5.12
N ASN A 147 10.72 15.77 -4.83
CA ASN A 147 9.38 15.98 -5.36
C ASN A 147 9.38 16.23 -6.89
N TYR A 148 10.52 16.62 -7.46
CA TYR A 148 10.63 17.05 -8.86
C TYR A 148 11.51 16.13 -9.72
N VAL A 149 12.11 15.10 -9.12
CA VAL A 149 12.93 14.11 -9.85
C VAL A 149 12.28 12.73 -9.76
N SER A 150 12.34 12.00 -10.88
CA SER A 150 11.82 10.64 -10.92
C SER A 150 12.74 9.66 -10.20
N MET A 151 12.17 8.55 -9.75
CA MET A 151 12.93 7.44 -9.17
C MET A 151 14.01 6.94 -10.15
N SER A 152 13.72 6.89 -11.46
CA SER A 152 14.70 6.54 -12.49
C SER A 152 15.94 7.44 -12.47
N THR A 153 15.75 8.76 -12.38
CA THR A 153 16.84 9.74 -12.36
C THR A 153 17.69 9.58 -11.12
N VAL A 154 17.07 9.36 -9.95
CA VAL A 154 17.79 9.11 -8.70
C VAL A 154 18.60 7.82 -8.78
N LEU A 155 18.04 6.75 -9.37
CA LEU A 155 18.73 5.48 -9.55
C LEU A 155 19.88 5.57 -10.58
N ASN A 156 19.70 6.35 -11.65
CA ASN A 156 20.76 6.64 -12.63
C ASN A 156 21.92 7.40 -11.99
N PHE A 157 21.64 8.49 -11.30
CA PHE A 157 22.67 9.28 -10.61
C PHE A 157 23.34 8.47 -9.49
N GLY A 158 22.56 7.62 -8.83
CA GLY A 158 23.05 6.66 -7.86
C GLY A 158 23.83 5.49 -8.46
N GLY A 159 24.01 5.39 -9.78
CA GLY A 159 24.78 4.34 -10.43
C GLY A 159 24.28 2.92 -10.14
N PHE A 160 22.97 2.73 -9.99
CA PHE A 160 22.37 1.40 -9.80
C PHE A 160 22.29 0.66 -11.14
N SER A 161 22.66 -0.62 -11.14
CA SER A 161 22.70 -1.47 -12.31
C SER A 161 21.30 -1.76 -12.87
N GLY A 162 21.24 -2.15 -14.14
CA GLY A 162 20.01 -2.67 -14.72
C GLY A 162 19.51 -3.92 -13.98
N ASP A 163 20.44 -4.77 -13.55
CA ASP A 163 20.13 -5.98 -12.79
C ASP A 163 19.42 -5.68 -11.48
N PHE A 164 19.91 -4.73 -10.69
CA PHE A 164 19.22 -4.31 -9.46
C PHE A 164 17.82 -3.76 -9.74
N ARG A 165 17.68 -2.93 -10.78
CA ARG A 165 16.38 -2.33 -11.13
C ARG A 165 15.36 -3.36 -11.61
N TYR A 166 15.76 -4.31 -12.45
CA TYR A 166 14.84 -5.24 -13.09
C TYR A 166 14.66 -6.55 -12.33
N LYS A 167 15.67 -7.02 -11.59
CA LYS A 167 15.58 -8.26 -10.81
C LYS A 167 15.01 -8.05 -9.41
N ILE A 168 15.14 -6.85 -8.83
CA ILE A 168 14.70 -6.55 -7.46
C ILE A 168 13.63 -5.45 -7.44
N LEU A 169 13.96 -4.23 -7.87
CA LEU A 169 13.08 -3.08 -7.65
C LEU A 169 11.76 -3.15 -8.43
N LYS A 170 11.81 -3.38 -9.75
CA LYS A 170 10.62 -3.41 -10.59
C LYS A 170 9.61 -4.48 -10.12
N PRO A 171 10.01 -5.74 -9.88
CA PRO A 171 9.10 -6.75 -9.34
C PRO A 171 8.52 -6.36 -7.99
N MET A 172 9.34 -5.81 -7.09
CA MET A 172 8.90 -5.33 -5.78
C MET A 172 7.77 -4.30 -5.95
N PHE A 173 8.00 -3.24 -6.73
CA PHE A 173 7.01 -2.18 -6.90
C PHE A 173 5.76 -2.60 -7.67
N VAL A 174 5.89 -3.45 -8.69
CA VAL A 174 4.73 -4.01 -9.40
C VAL A 174 3.86 -4.82 -8.46
N ASN A 175 4.47 -5.64 -7.59
CA ASN A 175 3.75 -6.46 -6.63
C ASN A 175 3.02 -5.62 -5.57
N PHE A 176 3.62 -4.53 -5.10
CA PHE A 176 3.06 -3.71 -4.01
C PHE A 176 2.15 -2.57 -4.47
N LEU A 177 2.42 -1.98 -5.63
CA LEU A 177 1.71 -0.78 -6.11
C LEU A 177 0.87 -1.05 -7.35
N MET A 178 0.93 -2.26 -7.93
CA MET A 178 0.32 -2.60 -9.22
C MET A 178 0.63 -1.58 -10.33
N ALA A 179 1.76 -0.90 -10.20
CA ALA A 179 2.18 0.16 -11.08
C ALA A 179 3.29 -0.37 -12.00
N THR A 180 3.08 -0.27 -13.31
CA THR A 180 4.08 -0.65 -14.31
C THR A 180 5.10 0.45 -14.56
N ASN A 181 4.73 1.72 -14.29
CA ASN A 181 5.51 2.92 -14.61
C ASN A 181 6.19 3.50 -13.35
N VAL A 182 6.61 2.64 -12.42
CA VAL A 182 7.11 3.08 -11.11
C VAL A 182 8.36 3.97 -11.23
N PHE A 183 9.17 3.75 -12.25
CA PHE A 183 10.37 4.55 -12.46
C PHE A 183 10.10 5.98 -12.91
N ASP A 184 8.87 6.27 -13.35
CA ASP A 184 8.42 7.60 -13.75
C ASP A 184 7.77 8.38 -12.60
N MET A 185 7.53 7.73 -11.45
CA MET A 185 6.98 8.37 -10.26
C MET A 185 8.02 9.28 -9.60
N PRO A 186 7.57 10.38 -8.94
CA PRO A 186 8.43 11.18 -8.07
C PRO A 186 9.16 10.32 -7.04
N ALA A 187 10.39 10.68 -6.72
CA ALA A 187 11.24 9.88 -5.84
C ALA A 187 10.89 10.01 -4.34
N SER A 188 9.99 10.92 -3.96
CA SER A 188 9.54 11.16 -2.58
C SER A 188 8.03 11.17 -2.42
#